data_AF-A0AAU2GST9-F1
#
_entry.id   AF-A0AAU2GST9-F1
#
_cell.length_a   1.000
_cell.length_b   1.000
_cell.length_c   1.000
_cell.angle_alpha   90.00
_cell.angle_beta   90.00
_cell.angle_gamma   90.00
#
_symmetry.space_group_name_H-M   'P 1'
#
loop_
_entity.id
_entity.type
_entity.pdbx_description
1 polymer ?
#
loop_
_entity_poly.entity_id
_entity_poly.type
_entity_poly.pdbx_seq_one_letter_code
_entity_poly.pdbx_strand_id
1 'polypeptide(L)'
;MTSLFRSRRTGQGANAHHPVPAPRRKASRMLCWSLVAALAGGVGWGATHLHTTQSSALQGKPDTVAIAAASTAHDGIAAVDLEQIVAASDSVYALAANHQAVYEWSPDQNNWLKVRGATQKLYAGGDSVYAIATGSGDITKYSGEPGDWPRIGGPGATFAATTKHLYGISTNGSMVMEYSGRGETWKKVGDRAKDLYAGPDSTLYATNPDTGNIYKYDGKWSAVGGPGATFAVTDNNFYGLTPDQTSVVEYDADKKKWRTVGGPAGNIFASNTLYATDRGGDLYKYNGRPGLWNRLSGPAAAFATNGNLLYRLAPDHRSVQKYTGNGATEKWTTLGAPAAGPAPSRAEKTARFKSMNQSGDESRKVWTTANDEHLRGVPDPFEFRWSTNYCNVVRDIPFQEYDFRNACARHDFLSRNYRDMYGEQAFLDDPDGQRHIDTILRDDMLETCKDRFPGSQQLCQSTAMAYYKGVAAVSAVPHSFIVDIFKGLGGPPPGARR
;
A
#
# COMPACT_ATOMS: atom_id res chain seq x y z
N MET A 1 -51.19 -40.14 33.67
CA MET A 1 -51.99 -38.97 34.08
C MET A 1 -52.17 -38.07 32.85
N THR A 2 -53.36 -38.13 32.24
CA THR A 2 -54.20 -37.02 31.71
C THR A 2 -53.50 -35.71 31.30
N SER A 3 -53.79 -34.99 30.21
CA SER A 3 -54.67 -35.13 29.03
C SER A 3 -54.51 -33.83 28.20
N LEU A 4 -54.49 -33.99 26.87
CA LEU A 4 -55.07 -33.16 25.78
C LEU A 4 -55.47 -31.68 25.99
N PHE A 5 -55.19 -30.84 24.98
CA PHE A 5 -56.13 -30.08 24.09
C PHE A 5 -55.32 -28.99 23.32
N ARG A 6 -55.21 -28.99 21.98
CA ARG A 6 -56.03 -28.27 20.95
C ARG A 6 -56.26 -26.78 21.28
N SER A 7 -56.27 -25.77 20.39
CA SER A 7 -56.34 -25.66 18.91
C SER A 7 -56.59 -24.17 18.51
N ARG A 8 -56.20 -23.79 17.28
CA ARG A 8 -56.71 -22.68 16.40
C ARG A 8 -56.34 -21.21 16.77
N ARG A 9 -55.73 -20.40 15.88
CA ARG A 9 -56.06 -19.87 14.51
C ARG A 9 -56.92 -18.59 14.54
N THR A 10 -56.59 -17.70 13.59
CA THR A 10 -57.27 -16.48 13.07
C THR A 10 -57.13 -15.21 13.92
N GLY A 11 -56.95 -14.00 13.36
CA GLY A 11 -57.16 -13.55 11.98
C GLY A 11 -56.56 -12.16 11.67
N GLN A 12 -56.78 -11.76 10.41
CA GLN A 12 -56.28 -10.62 9.64
C GLN A 12 -56.92 -9.25 9.97
N GLY A 13 -56.29 -8.18 9.46
CA GLY A 13 -56.90 -6.88 9.07
C GLY A 13 -55.81 -5.79 9.01
N ALA A 14 -55.25 -5.33 7.88
CA ALA A 14 -55.77 -4.67 6.66
C ALA A 14 -55.98 -3.13 6.79
N ASN A 15 -55.30 -2.40 5.89
CA ASN A 15 -55.56 -1.03 5.34
C ASN A 15 -55.31 0.18 6.28
N ALA A 16 -54.86 1.38 5.84
CA ALA A 16 -54.67 2.00 4.52
C ALA A 16 -53.88 3.34 4.61
N HIS A 17 -53.34 3.78 3.47
CA HIS A 17 -53.17 5.16 2.93
C HIS A 17 -52.28 6.25 3.61
N HIS A 18 -51.23 6.66 2.85
CA HIS A 18 -50.70 7.99 2.42
C HIS A 18 -50.99 9.29 3.24
N PRO A 19 -50.22 10.41 3.12
CA PRO A 19 -49.24 10.78 2.08
C PRO A 19 -47.93 11.48 2.52
N VAL A 20 -47.06 11.71 1.53
CA VAL A 20 -45.84 12.55 1.49
C VAL A 20 -46.18 14.05 1.65
N PRO A 21 -45.26 14.86 2.19
CA PRO A 21 -44.88 16.07 1.44
C PRO A 21 -43.37 16.41 1.49
N ALA A 22 -42.87 16.90 0.35
CA ALA A 22 -41.72 17.78 0.19
C ALA A 22 -42.20 19.05 -0.55
N PRO A 23 -41.36 20.04 -0.91
CA PRO A 23 -40.36 20.79 -0.14
C PRO A 23 -40.71 22.31 -0.14
N ARG A 24 -39.98 23.15 0.62
CA ARG A 24 -40.05 24.62 0.46
C ARG A 24 -38.67 25.27 0.33
N ARG A 25 -38.45 25.89 -0.83
CA ARG A 25 -37.43 26.91 -1.11
C ARG A 25 -37.83 28.25 -0.48
N LYS A 26 -36.84 29.06 -0.08
CA LYS A 26 -36.92 30.53 -0.12
C LYS A 26 -35.59 31.10 -0.63
N ALA A 27 -35.71 32.15 -1.44
CA ALA A 27 -34.67 32.85 -2.16
C ALA A 27 -34.45 34.27 -1.59
N SER A 28 -33.45 34.95 -2.16
CA SER A 28 -33.17 36.41 -2.15
C SER A 28 -32.34 36.91 -0.94
N ARG A 29 -31.33 37.79 -1.08
CA ARG A 29 -31.16 38.95 -1.99
C ARG A 29 -29.69 39.43 -2.03
N MET A 30 -29.30 40.05 -3.16
CA MET A 30 -28.09 40.85 -3.38
C MET A 30 -27.98 42.08 -2.47
N LEU A 31 -26.75 42.55 -2.21
CA LEU A 31 -26.42 43.98 -2.17
C LEU A 31 -24.94 44.24 -2.54
N CYS A 32 -24.73 45.05 -3.59
CA CYS A 32 -23.48 45.71 -3.95
C CYS A 32 -23.06 46.74 -2.89
N TRP A 33 -21.77 46.99 -2.71
CA TRP A 33 -21.21 48.34 -2.52
C TRP A 33 -19.85 48.42 -3.23
N SER A 34 -19.71 49.42 -4.11
CA SER A 34 -18.48 49.80 -4.81
C SER A 34 -18.01 51.18 -4.29
N LEU A 35 -16.80 51.56 -4.73
CA LEU A 35 -16.19 52.90 -4.74
C LEU A 35 -15.60 53.41 -3.41
N VAL A 36 -14.48 54.17 -3.35
CA VAL A 36 -13.40 54.57 -4.28
C VAL A 36 -12.40 55.45 -3.49
N ALA A 37 -11.22 55.69 -4.06
CA ALA A 37 -10.32 56.85 -3.85
C ALA A 37 -9.44 56.87 -2.58
N ALA A 38 -8.20 57.38 -2.59
CA ALA A 38 -7.39 58.01 -3.64
C ALA A 38 -6.01 58.43 -3.07
N LEU A 39 -5.00 58.44 -3.97
CA LEU A 39 -3.91 59.44 -4.12
C LEU A 39 -2.86 59.57 -2.99
N ALA A 40 -1.59 59.94 -3.19
CA ALA A 40 -0.83 60.53 -4.30
C ALA A 40 0.65 60.07 -4.17
N GLY A 41 1.45 59.90 -5.23
CA GLY A 41 2.23 60.97 -5.89
C GLY A 41 3.72 60.82 -5.50
N GLY A 42 4.76 61.05 -6.30
CA GLY A 42 4.96 61.54 -7.67
C GLY A 42 6.41 61.16 -8.10
N VAL A 43 6.70 60.99 -9.39
CA VAL A 43 7.19 61.99 -10.38
C VAL A 43 8.73 61.99 -10.54
N GLY A 44 9.16 61.91 -11.82
CA GLY A 44 10.49 62.32 -12.32
C GLY A 44 11.02 61.37 -13.42
N TRP A 45 10.58 61.45 -14.68
CA TRP A 45 11.09 62.26 -15.81
C TRP A 45 12.59 62.08 -16.16
N GLY A 46 12.84 61.65 -17.40
CA GLY A 46 14.14 61.69 -18.07
C GLY A 46 14.09 60.98 -19.43
N ALA A 47 13.93 61.75 -20.51
CA ALA A 47 13.88 61.29 -21.91
C ALA A 47 15.23 61.49 -22.64
N THR A 48 15.26 61.03 -23.91
CA THR A 48 16.28 61.16 -24.99
C THR A 48 17.34 60.04 -25.04
N HIS A 49 17.67 59.41 -26.17
CA HIS A 49 17.78 59.87 -27.58
C HIS A 49 17.42 58.79 -28.63
N LEU A 50 17.05 59.27 -29.82
CA LEU A 50 16.89 58.53 -31.08
C LEU A 50 18.21 57.98 -31.65
N HIS A 51 18.13 56.86 -32.38
CA HIS A 51 18.78 56.72 -33.68
C HIS A 51 18.04 55.72 -34.59
N THR A 52 17.85 56.14 -35.84
CA THR A 52 17.19 55.45 -36.94
C THR A 52 18.24 54.95 -37.94
N THR A 53 18.09 53.74 -38.48
CA THR A 53 18.47 53.30 -39.85
C THR A 53 17.84 51.91 -40.10
N GLN A 54 16.74 51.84 -40.87
CA GLN A 54 16.65 51.45 -42.30
C GLN A 54 16.79 49.94 -42.63
N SER A 55 15.62 49.33 -42.86
CA SER A 55 15.17 48.50 -43.99
C SER A 55 16.15 47.63 -44.78
N SER A 56 15.83 46.33 -44.89
CA SER A 56 15.75 45.61 -46.17
C SER A 56 14.91 44.33 -46.02
N ALA A 57 13.90 44.22 -46.88
CA ALA A 57 12.96 43.11 -46.98
C ALA A 57 13.53 41.97 -47.83
N LEU A 58 13.23 40.71 -47.52
CA LEU A 58 13.07 39.63 -48.48
C LEU A 58 12.11 38.56 -47.93
N GLN A 59 11.20 38.12 -48.81
CA GLN A 59 10.09 37.18 -48.62
C GLN A 59 10.55 35.72 -48.51
N GLY A 60 9.80 34.86 -47.79
CA GLY A 60 9.81 33.41 -48.05
C GLY A 60 9.25 32.48 -46.96
N LYS A 61 8.00 32.02 -47.16
CA LYS A 61 7.39 30.73 -46.73
C LYS A 61 7.15 30.40 -45.22
N PRO A 62 6.17 29.52 -44.92
CA PRO A 62 5.63 29.33 -43.57
C PRO A 62 6.39 28.24 -42.82
N ASP A 63 7.08 28.62 -41.75
CA ASP A 63 7.71 27.65 -40.86
C ASP A 63 6.70 27.17 -39.81
N THR A 64 6.28 25.93 -40.02
CA THR A 64 5.99 24.91 -38.99
C THR A 64 6.06 25.38 -37.55
N VAL A 65 4.93 25.25 -36.83
CA VAL A 65 4.90 25.19 -35.37
C VAL A 65 5.83 24.07 -34.94
N ALA A 66 7.05 24.42 -34.56
CA ALA A 66 7.97 23.51 -33.91
C ALA A 66 7.36 23.16 -32.54
N ILE A 67 6.75 21.99 -32.47
CA ILE A 67 6.56 21.30 -31.20
C ILE A 67 7.99 21.04 -30.72
N ALA A 68 8.47 21.86 -29.78
CA ALA A 68 9.73 21.63 -29.13
C ALA A 68 9.66 20.23 -28.52
N ALA A 69 10.39 19.30 -29.13
CA ALA A 69 10.73 18.04 -28.51
C ALA A 69 11.52 18.38 -27.25
N ALA A 70 10.83 18.38 -26.11
CA ALA A 70 11.47 18.35 -24.80
C ALA A 70 12.15 16.99 -24.66
N SER A 71 13.33 16.88 -25.25
CA SER A 71 14.26 15.78 -25.04
C SER A 71 15.42 16.32 -24.22
N THR A 72 15.65 15.63 -23.11
CA THR A 72 16.85 15.60 -22.27
C THR A 72 17.13 16.79 -21.37
N ALA A 73 16.48 16.75 -20.20
CA ALA A 73 17.16 16.94 -18.92
C ALA A 73 16.70 15.82 -17.96
N HIS A 74 17.34 14.65 -18.03
CA HIS A 74 17.29 13.68 -16.93
C HIS A 74 18.22 14.19 -15.82
N ASP A 75 17.83 15.27 -15.16
CA ASP A 75 18.33 15.52 -13.82
C ASP A 75 17.60 14.56 -12.89
N GLY A 76 18.40 13.73 -12.21
CA GLY A 76 17.93 12.69 -11.33
C GLY A 76 16.91 13.22 -10.35
N ILE A 77 15.68 12.70 -10.44
CA ILE A 77 14.71 12.80 -9.36
C ILE A 77 15.41 12.19 -8.14
N ALA A 78 15.78 13.04 -7.18
CA ALA A 78 16.47 12.58 -5.97
C ALA A 78 15.60 11.54 -5.27
N ALA A 79 16.16 10.53 -4.61
CA ALA A 79 15.36 9.60 -3.81
C ALA A 79 14.92 10.27 -2.50
N VAL A 80 13.72 9.94 -2.00
CA VAL A 80 13.31 10.30 -0.65
C VAL A 80 14.21 9.57 0.34
N ASP A 81 14.74 10.31 1.30
CA ASP A 81 15.51 9.77 2.41
C ASP A 81 14.56 9.10 3.41
N LEU A 82 14.82 7.84 3.78
CA LEU A 82 13.95 7.00 4.59
C LEU A 82 14.56 6.77 5.98
N GLU A 83 13.75 6.74 7.04
CA GLU A 83 14.23 6.52 8.41
C GLU A 83 13.81 5.17 9.00
N GLN A 84 12.59 4.73 8.72
CA GLN A 84 12.04 3.49 9.26
C GLN A 84 11.42 2.66 8.16
N ILE A 85 11.60 1.35 8.24
CA ILE A 85 10.81 0.38 7.46
C ILE A 85 10.06 -0.58 8.39
N VAL A 86 8.84 -0.96 8.00
CA VAL A 86 8.06 -2.04 8.62
C VAL A 86 7.45 -2.92 7.53
N ALA A 87 7.13 -4.17 7.83
CA ALA A 87 6.54 -5.10 6.86
C ALA A 87 5.21 -5.65 7.38
N ALA A 88 4.22 -5.71 6.48
CA ALA A 88 2.90 -6.27 6.75
C ALA A 88 2.35 -6.89 5.46
N SER A 89 1.68 -8.04 5.60
CA SER A 89 1.35 -8.93 4.48
C SER A 89 2.58 -9.12 3.58
N ASP A 90 2.42 -8.97 2.26
CA ASP A 90 3.49 -9.04 1.28
C ASP A 90 4.16 -7.68 0.99
N SER A 91 3.74 -6.61 1.65
CA SER A 91 4.20 -5.24 1.44
C SER A 91 5.28 -4.80 2.45
N VAL A 92 6.05 -3.80 2.05
CA VAL A 92 6.95 -3.03 2.94
C VAL A 92 6.53 -1.57 2.95
N TYR A 93 6.54 -0.98 4.14
CA TYR A 93 6.16 0.41 4.35
C TYR A 93 7.38 1.17 4.85
N ALA A 94 7.59 2.37 4.32
CA ALA A 94 8.73 3.20 4.65
C ALA A 94 8.28 4.59 5.11
N LEU A 95 8.84 5.05 6.23
CA LEU A 95 8.68 6.40 6.74
C LEU A 95 9.80 7.28 6.19
N ALA A 96 9.45 8.41 5.59
CA ALA A 96 10.42 9.41 5.19
C ALA A 96 11.12 10.03 6.42
N ALA A 97 12.42 10.30 6.32
CA ALA A 97 13.23 10.85 7.42
C ALA A 97 12.80 12.25 7.88
N ASN A 98 12.08 12.99 7.04
CA ASN A 98 11.47 14.28 7.41
C ASN A 98 10.08 14.12 8.09
N HIS A 99 9.63 12.88 8.29
CA HIS A 99 8.36 12.52 8.93
C HIS A 99 7.12 13.07 8.21
N GLN A 100 7.23 13.44 6.93
CA GLN A 100 6.13 14.04 6.15
C GLN A 100 5.30 13.03 5.36
N ALA A 101 5.77 11.80 5.22
CA ALA A 101 5.12 10.80 4.40
C ALA A 101 5.43 9.37 4.82
N VAL A 102 4.45 8.50 4.63
CA VAL A 102 4.63 7.04 4.63
C VAL A 102 4.32 6.53 3.23
N TYR A 103 5.20 5.67 2.74
CA TYR A 103 5.06 5.03 1.45
C TYR A 103 4.89 3.52 1.62
N GLU A 104 4.07 2.92 0.78
CA GLU A 104 3.94 1.47 0.64
C GLU A 104 4.61 1.03 -0.66
N TRP A 105 5.43 -0.01 -0.60
CA TRP A 105 5.79 -0.81 -1.76
C TRP A 105 5.13 -2.17 -1.64
N SER A 106 4.36 -2.54 -2.66
CA SER A 106 3.74 -3.87 -2.75
C SER A 106 4.13 -4.57 -4.06
N PRO A 107 4.23 -5.91 -4.07
CA PRO A 107 4.48 -6.68 -5.29
C PRO A 107 3.46 -6.37 -6.39
N ASP A 108 2.21 -6.14 -5.99
CA ASP A 108 1.08 -5.82 -6.86
C ASP A 108 1.04 -4.36 -7.33
N GLN A 109 2.06 -3.55 -7.04
CA GLN A 109 2.20 -2.21 -7.60
C GLN A 109 3.52 -2.06 -8.35
N ASN A 110 4.53 -2.82 -7.92
CA ASN A 110 5.90 -2.75 -8.41
C ASN A 110 6.48 -1.33 -8.34
N ASN A 111 5.96 -0.49 -7.44
CA ASN A 111 6.37 0.88 -7.21
C ASN A 111 6.00 1.33 -5.79
N TRP A 112 6.51 2.49 -5.36
CA TRP A 112 6.15 3.15 -4.12
C TRP A 112 4.92 4.05 -4.29
N LEU A 113 3.95 3.91 -3.40
CA LEU A 113 2.75 4.73 -3.31
C LEU A 113 2.72 5.46 -1.98
N LYS A 114 2.45 6.77 -1.98
CA LYS A 114 2.26 7.52 -0.73
C LYS A 114 0.91 7.15 -0.11
N VAL A 115 0.96 6.46 1.01
CA VAL A 115 -0.24 6.00 1.73
C VAL A 115 -0.63 6.91 2.89
N ARG A 116 0.28 7.77 3.37
CA ARG A 116 0.02 8.69 4.48
C ARG A 116 0.87 9.96 4.41
N GLY A 117 0.37 11.03 5.02
CA GLY A 117 1.13 12.26 5.30
C GLY A 117 1.96 12.16 6.60
N ALA A 118 2.03 13.28 7.32
CA ALA A 118 2.89 13.43 8.49
C ALA A 118 2.72 12.33 9.54
N THR A 119 3.82 11.66 9.88
CA THR A 119 3.83 10.46 10.72
C THR A 119 5.11 10.43 11.54
N GLN A 120 4.98 10.13 12.83
CA GLN A 120 6.13 10.06 13.74
C GLN A 120 6.78 8.69 13.77
N LYS A 121 5.98 7.62 13.68
CA LYS A 121 6.46 6.24 13.81
C LYS A 121 5.48 5.23 13.23
N LEU A 122 6.01 4.13 12.72
CA LEU A 122 5.26 2.99 12.22
C LEU A 122 5.38 1.76 13.14
N TYR A 123 4.31 0.96 13.16
CA TYR A 123 4.28 -0.38 13.73
C TYR A 123 3.56 -1.30 12.76
N ALA A 124 3.94 -2.58 12.70
CA ALA A 124 3.30 -3.55 11.85
C ALA A 124 3.30 -4.94 12.48
N GLY A 125 2.31 -5.74 12.12
CA GLY A 125 2.17 -7.13 12.52
C GLY A 125 1.10 -7.82 11.69
N GLY A 126 1.40 -9.03 11.20
CA GLY A 126 0.49 -9.77 10.31
C GLY A 126 0.20 -8.99 9.03
N ASP A 127 -1.07 -8.63 8.82
CA ASP A 127 -1.57 -7.85 7.69
C ASP A 127 -1.74 -6.34 8.00
N SER A 128 -1.48 -5.94 9.25
CA SER A 128 -1.91 -4.64 9.76
C SER A 128 -0.73 -3.70 9.93
N VAL A 129 -0.93 -2.45 9.51
CA VAL A 129 0.01 -1.34 9.72
C VAL A 129 -0.65 -0.27 10.56
N TYR A 130 0.14 0.27 11.49
CA TYR A 130 -0.27 1.32 12.41
C TYR A 130 0.73 2.46 12.35
N ALA A 131 0.22 3.66 12.58
CA ALA A 131 1.01 4.87 12.54
C ALA A 131 0.66 5.80 13.70
N ILE A 132 1.69 6.47 14.22
CA ILE A 132 1.56 7.54 15.21
C ILE A 132 1.51 8.86 14.47
N ALA A 133 0.41 9.59 14.63
CA ALA A 133 0.23 10.90 14.03
C ALA A 133 1.19 11.92 14.64
N THR A 134 1.88 12.69 13.79
CA THR A 134 2.73 13.79 14.24
C THR A 134 1.88 14.86 14.95
N GLY A 135 2.37 15.38 16.07
CA GLY A 135 1.71 16.43 16.85
C GLY A 135 0.77 15.88 17.93
N SER A 136 -0.29 15.17 17.54
CA SER A 136 -1.24 14.63 18.54
C SER A 136 -0.73 13.38 19.26
N GLY A 137 0.14 12.60 18.60
CA GLY A 137 0.61 11.30 19.09
C GLY A 137 -0.45 10.20 19.01
N ASP A 138 -1.60 10.45 18.39
CA ASP A 138 -2.67 9.46 18.25
C ASP A 138 -2.23 8.26 17.42
N ILE A 139 -2.70 7.07 17.80
CA ILE A 139 -2.51 5.85 17.02
C ILE A 139 -3.68 5.65 16.05
N THR A 140 -3.32 5.27 14.84
CA THR A 140 -4.23 5.08 13.70
C THR A 140 -3.89 3.78 13.00
N LYS A 141 -4.87 3.15 12.34
CA LYS A 141 -4.70 1.91 11.59
C LYS A 141 -4.90 2.17 10.10
N TYR A 142 -4.08 1.57 9.23
CA TYR A 142 -4.30 1.61 7.79
C TYR A 142 -5.50 0.74 7.40
N SER A 143 -6.44 1.30 6.63
CA SER A 143 -7.58 0.53 6.10
C SER A 143 -7.28 -0.20 4.79
N GLY A 144 -6.13 0.07 4.16
CA GLY A 144 -5.76 -0.45 2.84
C GLY A 144 -5.99 0.54 1.69
N GLU A 145 -6.56 1.72 1.97
CA GLU A 145 -6.74 2.79 0.97
C GLU A 145 -5.84 3.99 1.30
N PRO A 146 -5.08 4.53 0.33
CA PRO A 146 -4.22 5.68 0.55
C PRO A 146 -4.94 6.86 1.21
N GLY A 147 -4.37 7.38 2.29
CA GLY A 147 -4.96 8.46 3.07
C GLY A 147 -6.02 8.02 4.09
N ASP A 148 -6.55 6.79 4.01
CA ASP A 148 -7.50 6.27 5.00
C ASP A 148 -6.81 5.60 6.18
N TRP A 149 -6.74 6.36 7.28
CA TRP A 149 -6.13 5.95 8.52
C TRP A 149 -7.00 6.32 9.72
N PRO A 150 -8.12 5.60 9.96
CA PRO A 150 -8.98 5.87 11.09
C PRO A 150 -8.20 5.86 12.40
N ARG A 151 -8.51 6.83 13.25
CA ARG A 151 -8.01 6.89 14.62
C ARG A 151 -8.56 5.69 15.39
N ILE A 152 -7.66 5.00 16.08
CA ILE A 152 -8.01 3.85 16.91
C ILE A 152 -7.63 4.06 18.38
N GLY A 153 -6.98 5.17 18.73
CA GLY A 153 -6.67 5.50 20.12
C GLY A 153 -5.79 6.74 20.26
N GLY A 154 -5.64 7.16 21.51
CA GLY A 154 -4.73 8.25 21.88
C GLY A 154 -3.25 7.83 21.96
N PRO A 155 -2.38 8.72 22.44
CA PRO A 155 -0.96 8.45 22.61
C PRO A 155 -0.66 7.28 23.54
N GLY A 156 0.41 6.56 23.22
CA GLY A 156 1.01 5.52 24.06
C GLY A 156 2.53 5.65 24.07
N ALA A 157 3.18 5.10 25.09
CA ALA A 157 4.63 5.12 25.20
C ALA A 157 5.29 4.21 24.12
N THR A 158 4.68 3.07 23.84
CA THR A 158 5.07 2.17 22.75
C THR A 158 3.91 1.26 22.37
N PHE A 159 3.99 0.64 21.20
CA PHE A 159 3.02 -0.31 20.70
C PHE A 159 3.71 -1.56 20.15
N ALA A 160 3.00 -2.68 20.16
CA ALA A 160 3.44 -3.93 19.56
C ALA A 160 2.26 -4.60 18.87
N ALA A 161 2.42 -4.91 17.59
CA ALA A 161 1.42 -5.57 16.77
C ALA A 161 1.82 -7.04 16.58
N THR A 162 0.95 -7.95 17.01
CA THR A 162 1.03 -9.37 16.66
C THR A 162 0.30 -9.60 15.34
N THR A 163 0.16 -10.86 14.90
CA THR A 163 -0.61 -11.16 13.69
C THR A 163 -2.11 -10.92 13.84
N LYS A 164 -2.64 -10.89 15.08
CA LYS A 164 -4.08 -10.75 15.35
C LYS A 164 -4.46 -9.57 16.24
N HIS A 165 -3.53 -9.05 17.05
CA HIS A 165 -3.82 -8.06 18.08
C HIS A 165 -2.82 -6.91 18.04
N LEU A 166 -3.27 -5.77 18.56
CA LEU A 166 -2.43 -4.62 18.83
C LEU A 166 -2.43 -4.36 20.33
N TYR A 167 -1.23 -4.22 20.88
CA TYR A 167 -1.00 -3.88 22.28
C TYR A 167 -0.29 -2.54 22.39
N GLY A 168 -0.53 -1.83 23.47
CA GLY A 168 0.09 -0.55 23.76
C GLY A 168 0.41 -0.38 25.24
N ILE A 169 1.49 0.33 25.54
CA ILE A 169 1.77 0.84 26.88
C ILE A 169 1.21 2.25 26.97
N SER A 170 0.47 2.57 28.03
CA SER A 170 -0.02 3.94 28.27
C SER A 170 1.14 4.94 28.33
N THR A 171 0.89 6.21 28.02
CA THR A 171 1.93 7.26 27.97
C THR A 171 2.77 7.37 29.24
N ASN A 172 2.18 7.09 30.41
CA ASN A 172 2.85 7.11 31.71
C ASN A 172 3.47 5.76 32.13
N GLY A 173 3.46 4.75 31.26
CA GLY A 173 4.00 3.41 31.55
C GLY A 173 3.19 2.59 32.55
N SER A 174 2.01 3.05 32.98
CA SER A 174 1.26 2.45 34.10
C SER A 174 0.46 1.19 33.75
N MET A 175 0.13 0.98 32.48
CA MET A 175 -0.71 -0.14 32.05
C MET A 175 -0.35 -0.63 30.65
N VAL A 176 -0.51 -1.94 30.46
CA VAL A 176 -0.55 -2.59 29.14
C VAL A 176 -2.01 -2.74 28.72
N MET A 177 -2.31 -2.29 27.51
CA MET A 177 -3.64 -2.25 26.92
C MET A 177 -3.68 -3.08 25.63
N GLU A 178 -4.81 -3.72 25.37
CA GLU A 178 -5.12 -4.45 24.15
C GLU A 178 -6.22 -3.72 23.38
N TYR A 179 -6.00 -3.47 22.09
CA TYR A 179 -7.00 -2.87 21.21
C TYR A 179 -8.11 -3.89 20.91
N SER A 180 -9.37 -3.47 21.03
CA SER A 180 -10.51 -4.37 20.82
C SER A 180 -10.77 -4.74 19.35
N GLY A 181 -10.10 -4.07 18.41
CA GLY A 181 -10.36 -4.20 16.97
C GLY A 181 -11.42 -3.23 16.44
N ARG A 182 -12.14 -2.50 17.31
CA ARG A 182 -13.22 -1.59 16.91
C ARG A 182 -13.12 -0.20 17.56
N GLY A 183 -13.24 0.82 16.72
CA GLY A 183 -13.30 2.23 17.13
C GLY A 183 -12.06 2.62 17.93
N GLU A 184 -12.24 3.32 19.05
CA GLU A 184 -11.15 3.71 19.95
C GLU A 184 -11.17 2.91 21.27
N THR A 185 -11.63 1.67 21.24
CA THR A 185 -11.83 0.88 22.46
C THR A 185 -10.63 0.01 22.79
N TRP A 186 -10.08 0.19 23.98
CA TRP A 186 -8.94 -0.54 24.52
C TRP A 186 -9.27 -1.18 25.88
N LYS A 187 -8.80 -2.41 26.09
CA LYS A 187 -8.98 -3.17 27.33
C LYS A 187 -7.65 -3.23 28.08
N LYS A 188 -7.66 -2.94 29.38
CA LYS A 188 -6.49 -3.18 30.24
C LYS A 188 -6.23 -4.69 30.36
N VAL A 189 -5.01 -5.09 30.06
CA VAL A 189 -4.57 -6.48 30.14
C VAL A 189 -3.39 -6.69 31.08
N GLY A 190 -2.63 -5.63 31.41
CA GLY A 190 -1.51 -5.70 32.35
C GLY A 190 -1.25 -4.38 33.06
N ASP A 191 -0.38 -4.44 34.07
CA ASP A 191 0.11 -3.28 34.82
C ASP A 191 1.36 -2.69 34.14
N ARG A 192 2.27 -2.11 34.94
CA ARG A 192 3.45 -1.40 34.45
C ARG A 192 4.37 -2.28 33.60
N ALA A 193 4.76 -1.77 32.44
CA ALA A 193 5.71 -2.39 31.52
C ALA A 193 6.65 -1.34 30.95
N LYS A 194 7.85 -1.76 30.52
CA LYS A 194 8.82 -0.91 29.83
C LYS A 194 8.80 -1.13 28.32
N ASP A 195 8.97 -2.38 27.90
CA ASP A 195 9.02 -2.78 26.50
C ASP A 195 7.98 -3.86 26.21
N LEU A 196 7.53 -3.92 24.96
CA LEU A 196 6.62 -4.94 24.45
C LEU A 196 7.31 -5.71 23.32
N TYR A 197 7.11 -7.02 23.29
CA TYR A 197 7.59 -7.90 22.22
C TYR A 197 6.42 -8.73 21.70
N ALA A 198 6.02 -8.46 20.47
CA ALA A 198 4.96 -9.21 19.80
C ALA A 198 5.46 -10.58 19.36
N GLY A 199 4.65 -11.60 19.63
CA GLY A 199 4.83 -12.96 19.14
C GLY A 199 3.76 -13.35 18.11
N PRO A 200 3.73 -14.64 17.74
CA PRO A 200 2.70 -15.17 16.86
C PRO A 200 1.31 -15.08 17.51
N ASP A 201 0.29 -14.99 16.65
CA ASP A 201 -1.12 -14.92 17.02
C ASP A 201 -1.43 -13.75 17.98
N SER A 202 -1.66 -14.06 19.25
CA SER A 202 -2.03 -13.12 20.31
C SER A 202 -0.97 -13.08 21.41
N THR A 203 0.18 -13.73 21.21
CA THR A 203 1.20 -13.83 22.25
C THR A 203 1.92 -12.50 22.39
N LEU A 204 1.98 -11.98 23.61
CA LEU A 204 2.71 -10.77 23.94
C LEU A 204 3.72 -11.08 25.05
N TYR A 205 4.90 -10.46 24.99
CA TYR A 205 5.81 -10.40 26.11
C TYR A 205 6.03 -8.96 26.54
N ALA A 206 6.28 -8.74 27.82
CA ALA A 206 6.59 -7.43 28.36
C ALA A 206 7.69 -7.49 29.42
N THR A 207 8.53 -6.47 29.45
CA THR A 207 9.55 -6.31 30.49
C THR A 207 9.00 -5.48 31.64
N ASN A 208 9.27 -5.93 32.87
CA ASN A 208 9.03 -5.13 34.05
C ASN A 208 10.00 -3.92 34.06
N PRO A 209 9.52 -2.69 34.27
CA PRO A 209 10.36 -1.50 34.16
C PRO A 209 11.44 -1.37 35.23
N ASP A 210 11.23 -1.96 36.40
CA ASP A 210 12.11 -1.79 37.56
C ASP A 210 13.19 -2.89 37.62
N THR A 211 12.86 -4.10 37.18
CA THR A 211 13.74 -5.28 37.24
C THR A 211 14.27 -5.74 35.88
N GLY A 212 13.62 -5.34 34.79
CA GLY A 212 13.88 -5.86 33.45
C GLY A 212 13.39 -7.29 33.22
N ASN A 213 12.82 -7.95 34.24
CA ASN A 213 12.31 -9.32 34.12
C ASN A 213 11.23 -9.43 33.03
N ILE A 214 11.24 -10.55 32.31
CA ILE A 214 10.37 -10.77 31.16
C ILE A 214 9.17 -11.65 31.53
N TYR A 215 7.99 -11.22 31.10
CA TYR A 215 6.71 -11.89 31.34
C TYR A 215 6.00 -12.15 30.03
N LYS A 216 5.28 -13.27 29.94
CA LYS A 216 4.42 -13.64 28.81
C LYS A 216 2.96 -13.40 29.15
N TYR A 217 2.20 -12.90 28.18
CA TYR A 217 0.74 -12.81 28.19
C TYR A 217 0.14 -13.69 27.10
N ASP A 218 -0.69 -14.65 27.53
CA ASP A 218 -1.52 -15.51 26.68
C ASP A 218 -2.97 -15.56 27.21
N GLY A 219 -3.47 -14.39 27.62
CA GLY A 219 -4.72 -14.22 28.38
C GLY A 219 -4.51 -14.11 29.89
N LYS A 220 -3.33 -14.52 30.37
CA LYS A 220 -2.83 -14.29 31.73
C LYS A 220 -1.33 -14.02 31.72
N TRP A 221 -0.84 -13.26 32.69
CA TRP A 221 0.60 -13.01 32.82
C TRP A 221 1.31 -14.14 33.55
N SER A 222 2.47 -14.54 33.04
CA SER A 222 3.37 -15.50 33.69
C SER A 222 4.82 -15.06 33.55
N ALA A 223 5.61 -15.27 34.60
CA ALA A 223 7.04 -14.97 34.56
C ALA A 223 7.78 -15.98 33.67
N VAL A 224 8.68 -15.48 32.82
CA VAL A 224 9.47 -16.30 31.89
C VAL A 224 10.94 -16.31 32.28
N GLY A 225 11.50 -15.16 32.64
CA GLY A 225 12.92 -15.06 32.93
C GLY A 225 13.38 -13.71 33.45
N GLY A 226 14.69 -13.60 33.63
CA GLY A 226 15.38 -12.39 34.06
C GLY A 226 15.52 -11.34 32.94
N PRO A 227 16.29 -10.28 33.19
CA PRO A 227 16.53 -9.22 32.21
C PRO A 227 17.36 -9.69 31.01
N GLY A 228 17.12 -9.05 29.88
CA GLY A 228 17.90 -9.17 28.63
C GLY A 228 18.12 -7.79 28.02
N ALA A 229 19.11 -7.68 27.12
CA ALA A 229 19.33 -6.46 26.36
C ALA A 229 18.17 -6.21 25.36
N THR A 230 17.64 -7.30 24.78
CA THR A 230 16.43 -7.33 23.96
C THR A 230 15.92 -8.77 23.88
N PHE A 231 14.70 -8.94 23.38
CA PHE A 231 14.07 -10.24 23.17
C PHE A 231 13.49 -10.33 21.75
N ALA A 232 13.37 -11.55 21.24
CA ALA A 232 12.79 -11.81 19.93
C ALA A 232 11.93 -13.07 19.97
N VAL A 233 10.77 -13.03 19.32
CA VAL A 233 9.78 -14.11 19.33
C VAL A 233 9.57 -14.60 17.90
N THR A 234 9.80 -15.89 17.65
CA THR A 234 9.40 -16.52 16.37
C THR A 234 8.06 -17.23 16.54
N ASP A 235 7.57 -17.86 15.47
CA ASP A 235 6.34 -18.66 15.51
C ASP A 235 6.32 -19.74 16.60
N ASN A 236 7.48 -20.27 16.97
CA ASN A 236 7.59 -21.41 17.89
C ASN A 236 8.51 -21.17 19.08
N ASN A 237 9.44 -20.22 19.00
CA ASN A 237 10.54 -20.11 19.95
C ASN A 237 10.68 -18.69 20.49
N PHE A 238 11.19 -18.59 21.71
CA PHE A 238 11.44 -17.32 22.37
C PHE A 238 12.94 -17.17 22.64
N TYR A 239 13.50 -16.03 22.27
CA TYR A 239 14.92 -15.76 22.33
C TYR A 239 15.21 -14.48 23.10
N GLY A 240 16.41 -14.43 23.67
CA GLY A 240 16.93 -13.26 24.36
C GLY A 240 18.38 -13.00 23.97
N LEU A 241 18.77 -11.73 23.98
CA LEU A 241 20.15 -11.31 24.02
C LEU A 241 20.49 -10.99 25.47
N THR A 242 21.56 -11.59 26.00
CA THR A 242 21.97 -11.36 27.38
C THR A 242 22.24 -9.86 27.64
N PRO A 243 22.08 -9.35 28.87
CA PRO A 243 22.25 -7.92 29.16
C PRO A 243 23.62 -7.34 28.76
N ASP A 244 24.67 -8.16 28.82
CA ASP A 244 26.05 -7.84 28.40
C ASP A 244 26.30 -8.05 26.90
N GLN A 245 25.27 -8.48 26.15
CA GLN A 245 25.30 -8.78 24.72
C GLN A 245 26.37 -9.81 24.30
N THR A 246 26.74 -10.73 25.20
CA THR A 246 27.75 -11.76 24.92
C THR A 246 27.18 -13.06 24.38
N SER A 247 25.87 -13.29 24.55
CA SER A 247 25.23 -14.54 24.13
C SER A 247 23.79 -14.32 23.65
N VAL A 248 23.44 -15.01 22.57
CA VAL A 248 22.05 -15.22 22.16
C VAL A 248 21.55 -16.52 22.79
N VAL A 249 20.44 -16.45 23.51
CA VAL A 249 19.83 -17.57 24.24
C VAL A 249 18.42 -17.87 23.74
N GLU A 250 18.03 -19.13 23.83
CA GLU A 250 16.69 -19.63 23.51
C GLU A 250 16.04 -20.20 24.77
N TYR A 251 14.75 -19.89 24.98
CA TYR A 251 13.97 -20.38 26.10
C TYR A 251 13.34 -21.74 25.78
N ASP A 252 13.69 -22.75 26.56
CA ASP A 252 13.05 -24.07 26.58
C ASP A 252 11.86 -24.01 27.55
N ALA A 253 10.65 -23.90 26.99
CA ALA A 253 9.42 -23.74 27.77
C ALA A 253 9.09 -24.97 28.63
N ASP A 254 9.45 -26.17 28.16
CA ASP A 254 9.19 -27.43 28.88
C ASP A 254 10.08 -27.55 30.12
N LYS A 255 11.37 -27.20 29.96
CA LYS A 255 12.35 -27.25 31.05
C LYS A 255 12.40 -25.98 31.89
N LYS A 256 11.74 -24.90 31.45
CA LYS A 256 11.81 -23.54 32.01
C LYS A 256 13.26 -23.07 32.17
N LYS A 257 14.07 -23.29 31.13
CA LYS A 257 15.51 -22.98 31.14
C LYS A 257 15.92 -22.28 29.86
N TRP A 258 16.94 -21.44 29.98
CA TRP A 258 17.59 -20.80 28.85
C TRP A 258 18.79 -21.62 28.40
N ARG A 259 18.97 -21.76 27.09
CA ARG A 259 20.13 -22.40 26.47
C ARG A 259 20.82 -21.42 25.52
N THR A 260 22.14 -21.41 25.49
CA THR A 260 22.90 -20.60 24.52
C THR A 260 22.78 -21.19 23.12
N VAL A 261 22.45 -20.36 22.14
CA VAL A 261 22.32 -20.72 20.73
C VAL A 261 23.23 -19.91 19.81
N GLY A 262 23.78 -18.79 20.28
CA GLY A 262 24.71 -17.95 19.54
C GLY A 262 25.62 -17.15 20.47
N GLY A 263 26.69 -16.59 19.90
CA GLY A 263 27.67 -15.76 20.61
C GLY A 263 27.24 -14.28 20.71
N PRO A 264 28.21 -13.35 20.79
CA PRO A 264 27.93 -11.92 20.87
C PRO A 264 27.16 -11.40 19.65
N ALA A 265 26.20 -10.51 19.89
CA ALA A 265 25.39 -9.88 18.86
C ALA A 265 25.15 -8.41 19.22
N GLY A 266 24.98 -7.54 18.22
CA GLY A 266 24.56 -6.16 18.43
C GLY A 266 23.05 -6.05 18.69
N ASN A 267 22.25 -6.85 18.00
CA ASN A 267 20.79 -6.90 18.17
C ASN A 267 20.24 -8.25 17.70
N ILE A 268 19.02 -8.58 18.12
CA ILE A 268 18.26 -9.74 17.62
C ILE A 268 16.83 -9.32 17.24
N PHE A 269 16.29 -9.95 16.22
CA PHE A 269 14.91 -9.77 15.79
C PHE A 269 14.40 -11.04 15.13
N ALA A 270 13.08 -11.19 15.05
CA ALA A 270 12.45 -12.44 14.67
C ALA A 270 11.24 -12.25 13.77
N SER A 271 11.00 -13.28 12.97
CA SER A 271 9.76 -13.51 12.23
C SER A 271 9.49 -15.02 12.22
N ASN A 272 9.39 -15.67 11.06
CA ASN A 272 9.38 -17.14 10.98
C ASN A 272 10.67 -17.79 11.57
N THR A 273 11.75 -17.03 11.67
CA THR A 273 13.08 -17.46 12.11
C THR A 273 13.77 -16.33 12.88
N LEU A 274 14.91 -16.65 13.49
CA LEU A 274 15.70 -15.70 14.26
C LEU A 274 16.83 -15.11 13.40
N TYR A 275 16.96 -13.79 13.51
CA TYR A 275 18.06 -13.03 12.94
C TYR A 275 18.83 -12.32 14.05
N ALA A 276 20.11 -12.10 13.81
CA ALA A 276 20.97 -11.32 14.67
C ALA A 276 21.87 -10.42 13.80
N THR A 277 22.15 -9.21 14.28
CA THR A 277 23.26 -8.44 13.75
C THR A 277 24.49 -8.66 14.61
N ASP A 278 25.67 -8.67 14.02
CA ASP A 278 26.89 -8.48 14.81
C ASP A 278 27.03 -7.00 15.24
N ARG A 279 28.16 -6.66 15.88
CA ARG A 279 28.43 -5.26 16.30
C ARG A 279 28.82 -4.34 15.14
N GLY A 280 29.22 -4.89 13.99
CA GLY A 280 29.46 -4.16 12.75
C GLY A 280 28.19 -3.91 11.94
N GLY A 281 27.09 -4.57 12.29
CA GLY A 281 25.79 -4.46 11.63
C GLY A 281 25.52 -5.57 10.61
N ASP A 282 26.46 -6.50 10.39
CA ASP A 282 26.28 -7.62 9.47
C ASP A 282 25.16 -8.52 9.96
N LEU A 283 24.29 -8.94 9.03
CA LEU A 283 23.12 -9.75 9.33
C LEU A 283 23.44 -11.24 9.27
N TYR A 284 22.98 -11.98 10.28
CA TYR A 284 23.06 -13.42 10.37
C TYR A 284 21.68 -14.03 10.59
N LYS A 285 21.44 -15.19 9.98
CA LYS A 285 20.24 -16.01 10.18
C LYS A 285 20.59 -17.27 10.96
N TYR A 286 19.79 -17.57 11.97
CA TYR A 286 19.90 -18.80 12.75
C TYR A 286 19.35 -20.00 11.96
N ASN A 287 20.09 -21.11 11.94
CA ASN A 287 19.69 -22.32 11.22
C ASN A 287 18.93 -23.34 12.09
N GLY A 288 18.56 -22.97 13.32
CA GLY A 288 17.84 -23.86 14.24
C GLY A 288 18.74 -24.85 15.02
N ARG A 289 20.06 -24.75 14.88
CA ARG A 289 21.02 -25.54 15.67
C ARG A 289 21.99 -24.61 16.40
N PRO A 290 22.22 -24.79 17.72
CA PRO A 290 23.13 -23.95 18.49
C PRO A 290 24.49 -23.81 17.80
N GLY A 291 24.97 -22.57 17.69
CA GLY A 291 26.24 -22.23 17.05
C GLY A 291 26.21 -22.18 15.52
N LEU A 292 25.13 -22.61 14.86
CA LEU A 292 25.03 -22.56 13.40
C LEU A 292 24.24 -21.34 12.91
N TRP A 293 25.00 -20.35 12.44
CA TRP A 293 24.48 -19.09 11.90
C TRP A 293 25.07 -18.83 10.52
N ASN A 294 24.23 -18.46 9.57
CA ASN A 294 24.68 -18.07 8.23
C ASN A 294 24.67 -16.56 8.11
N ARG A 295 25.79 -15.97 7.68
CA ARG A 295 25.82 -14.57 7.28
C ARG A 295 24.95 -14.39 6.03
N LEU A 296 24.04 -13.44 6.07
CA LEU A 296 23.10 -13.12 4.97
C LEU A 296 23.39 -11.80 4.28
N SER A 297 23.97 -10.84 5.00
CA SER A 297 24.14 -9.48 4.48
C SER A 297 25.22 -8.72 5.23
N GLY A 298 25.82 -7.74 4.55
CA GLY A 298 26.51 -6.62 5.19
C GLY A 298 25.59 -5.73 6.05
N PRO A 299 26.10 -4.58 6.53
CA PRO A 299 25.32 -3.67 7.37
C PRO A 299 24.18 -2.99 6.61
N ALA A 300 23.14 -2.64 7.34
CA ALA A 300 21.95 -1.93 6.86
C ALA A 300 21.51 -0.91 7.92
N ALA A 301 20.80 0.15 7.51
CA ALA A 301 20.25 1.14 8.42
C ALA A 301 19.10 0.56 9.26
N ALA A 302 18.30 -0.33 8.66
CA ALA A 302 17.19 -1.00 9.33
C ALA A 302 16.85 -2.33 8.63
N PHE A 303 16.19 -3.21 9.37
CA PHE A 303 15.60 -4.44 8.85
C PHE A 303 14.12 -4.51 9.21
N ALA A 304 13.31 -5.06 8.31
CA ALA A 304 11.90 -5.35 8.56
C ALA A 304 11.60 -6.77 8.09
N THR A 305 10.77 -7.48 8.86
CA THR A 305 10.43 -8.88 8.58
C THR A 305 8.94 -9.11 8.75
N ASN A 306 8.36 -9.94 7.87
CA ASN A 306 7.00 -10.45 8.06
C ASN A 306 6.88 -11.86 7.45
N GLY A 307 6.56 -12.85 8.29
CA GLY A 307 6.60 -14.26 7.91
C GLY A 307 7.94 -14.65 7.28
N ASN A 308 7.92 -15.01 6.00
CA ASN A 308 9.09 -15.43 5.23
C ASN A 308 9.84 -14.26 4.55
N LEU A 309 9.32 -13.03 4.67
CA LEU A 309 9.86 -11.86 4.00
C LEU A 309 10.88 -11.17 4.89
N LEU A 310 11.97 -10.72 4.26
CA LEU A 310 13.03 -9.94 4.87
C LEU A 310 13.35 -8.76 3.95
N TYR A 311 13.26 -7.57 4.51
CA TYR A 311 13.61 -6.32 3.87
C TYR A 311 14.75 -5.66 4.63
N ARG A 312 15.61 -4.94 3.91
CA ARG A 312 16.63 -4.06 4.51
C ARG A 312 16.55 -2.66 3.91
N LEU A 313 16.80 -1.66 4.73
CA LEU A 313 17.04 -0.29 4.32
C LEU A 313 18.56 -0.10 4.16
N ALA A 314 18.99 0.32 2.97
CA ALA A 314 20.40 0.56 2.68
C ALA A 314 21.00 1.58 3.66
N PRO A 315 22.30 1.48 3.99
CA PRO A 315 22.97 2.41 4.91
C PRO A 315 22.90 3.88 4.51
N ASP A 316 22.69 4.17 3.23
CA ASP A 316 22.52 5.53 2.69
C ASP A 316 21.09 6.05 2.80
N HIS A 317 20.17 5.27 3.38
CA HIS A 317 18.77 5.59 3.60
C HIS A 317 17.94 5.81 2.32
N ARG A 318 18.47 5.47 1.14
CA ARG A 318 17.88 5.78 -0.18
C ARG A 318 17.45 4.57 -0.99
N SER A 319 17.47 3.38 -0.39
CA SER A 319 17.01 2.18 -1.07
C SER A 319 16.51 1.13 -0.09
N VAL A 320 15.31 0.61 -0.33
CA VAL A 320 14.84 -0.63 0.32
C VAL A 320 15.12 -1.80 -0.62
N GLN A 321 15.49 -2.93 -0.02
CA GLN A 321 15.84 -4.13 -0.76
C GLN A 321 15.14 -5.34 -0.12
N LYS A 322 14.61 -6.22 -0.98
CA LYS A 322 13.96 -7.47 -0.58
C LYS A 322 14.93 -8.62 -0.71
N TYR A 323 15.07 -9.43 0.33
CA TYR A 323 15.86 -10.65 0.26
C TYR A 323 15.20 -11.65 -0.69
N THR A 324 15.94 -12.10 -1.70
CA THR A 324 15.51 -13.12 -2.68
C THR A 324 16.48 -14.30 -2.77
N GLY A 325 17.42 -14.35 -1.83
CA GLY A 325 18.34 -15.47 -1.67
C GLY A 325 17.68 -16.68 -1.00
N ASN A 326 18.44 -17.77 -0.93
CA ASN A 326 18.02 -19.04 -0.34
C ASN A 326 18.83 -19.43 0.92
N GLY A 327 19.67 -18.52 1.41
CA GLY A 327 20.56 -18.75 2.56
C GLY A 327 21.94 -19.31 2.19
N ALA A 328 22.11 -19.79 0.96
CA ALA A 328 23.42 -20.10 0.36
C ALA A 328 23.92 -18.94 -0.52
N THR A 329 23.01 -18.09 -1.01
CA THR A 329 23.32 -16.93 -1.85
C THR A 329 22.83 -15.65 -1.18
N GLU A 330 23.73 -14.68 -1.03
CA GLU A 330 23.38 -13.31 -0.62
C GLU A 330 22.78 -12.59 -1.84
N LYS A 331 21.47 -12.78 -2.07
CA LYS A 331 20.74 -12.13 -3.16
C LYS A 331 19.67 -11.19 -2.64
N TRP A 332 19.75 -9.94 -3.08
CA TRP A 332 18.83 -8.87 -2.74
C TRP A 332 18.31 -8.23 -4.01
N THR A 333 16.99 -8.06 -4.09
CA THR A 333 16.34 -7.32 -5.16
C THR A 333 16.09 -5.89 -4.69
N THR A 334 16.65 -4.93 -5.40
CA THR A 334 16.46 -3.50 -5.12
C THR A 334 15.03 -3.08 -5.47
N LEU A 335 14.32 -2.51 -4.49
CA LEU A 335 13.00 -1.90 -4.67
C LEU A 335 13.08 -0.38 -4.87
N GLY A 336 14.29 0.18 -4.77
CA GLY A 336 14.54 1.61 -4.84
C GLY A 336 13.99 2.34 -3.61
N ALA A 337 13.67 3.61 -3.78
CA ALA A 337 12.99 4.45 -2.83
C ALA A 337 12.00 5.37 -3.58
N PRO A 338 11.04 5.99 -2.88
CA PRO A 338 10.14 6.95 -3.50
C PRO A 338 10.90 8.11 -4.15
N ALA A 339 10.32 8.70 -5.20
CA ALA A 339 10.82 9.92 -5.84
C ALA A 339 10.72 11.13 -4.90
N ALA A 340 11.81 11.88 -4.75
CA ALA A 340 11.84 13.19 -4.06
C ALA A 340 11.50 14.30 -5.05
N GLY A 341 10.43 15.01 -4.71
CA GLY A 341 9.89 16.17 -5.41
C GLY A 341 8.58 16.57 -4.75
N PRO A 342 8.01 17.74 -5.06
CA PRO A 342 6.62 17.99 -4.74
C PRO A 342 5.79 16.89 -5.42
N ALA A 343 4.96 16.19 -4.65
CA ALA A 343 4.04 15.22 -5.22
C ALA A 343 3.19 15.94 -6.27
N PRO A 344 3.03 15.39 -7.49
CA PRO A 344 2.16 15.98 -8.50
C PRO A 344 0.78 16.25 -7.92
N SER A 345 0.24 17.43 -8.20
CA SER A 345 -1.13 17.76 -7.82
C SER A 345 -2.10 16.76 -8.45
N ARG A 346 -3.29 16.61 -7.84
CA ARG A 346 -4.35 15.76 -8.41
C ARG A 346 -4.66 16.16 -9.86
N ALA A 347 -4.60 17.45 -10.18
CA ALA A 347 -4.82 17.95 -11.53
C ALA A 347 -3.74 17.47 -12.51
N GLU A 348 -2.47 17.49 -12.11
CA GLU A 348 -1.35 16.98 -12.92
C GLU A 348 -1.42 15.47 -13.10
N LYS A 349 -1.71 14.71 -12.04
CA LYS A 349 -1.92 13.24 -12.13
C LYS A 349 -3.10 12.91 -13.06
N THR A 350 -4.21 13.63 -12.93
CA THR A 350 -5.37 13.49 -13.84
C THR A 350 -5.00 13.82 -15.28
N ALA A 351 -4.27 14.91 -15.53
CA ALA A 351 -3.86 15.28 -16.88
C ALA A 351 -2.92 14.23 -17.50
N ARG A 352 -1.95 13.73 -16.72
CA ARG A 352 -1.05 12.65 -17.14
C ARG A 352 -1.81 11.36 -17.43
N PHE A 353 -2.72 10.95 -16.57
CA PHE A 353 -3.58 9.78 -16.81
C PHE A 353 -4.42 9.95 -18.08
N LYS A 354 -5.06 11.10 -18.27
CA LYS A 354 -5.87 11.40 -19.45
C LYS A 354 -5.07 11.30 -20.75
N SER A 355 -3.78 11.67 -20.75
CA SER A 355 -2.91 11.50 -21.93
C SER A 355 -2.69 10.03 -22.32
N MET A 356 -2.85 9.09 -21.39
CA MET A 356 -2.74 7.63 -21.60
C MET A 356 -4.10 6.94 -21.78
N ASN A 357 -5.20 7.59 -21.38
CA ASN A 357 -6.58 7.07 -21.45
C ASN A 357 -7.34 7.55 -22.71
N GLN A 358 -6.72 7.50 -23.90
CA GLN A 358 -7.38 7.80 -25.18
C GLN A 358 -7.14 6.66 -26.18
N SER A 359 -8.04 6.48 -27.15
CA SER A 359 -7.78 5.62 -28.31
C SER A 359 -6.71 6.26 -29.21
N GLY A 360 -6.05 5.42 -30.03
CA GLY A 360 -5.12 5.86 -31.06
C GLY A 360 -3.64 5.85 -30.66
N ASP A 361 -2.79 6.10 -31.66
CA ASP A 361 -1.34 5.83 -31.59
C ASP A 361 -0.60 6.75 -30.63
N GLU A 362 -0.98 8.03 -30.54
CA GLU A 362 -0.34 8.99 -29.64
C GLU A 362 -0.48 8.57 -28.17
N SER A 363 -1.69 8.21 -27.75
CA SER A 363 -1.94 7.80 -26.36
C SER A 363 -1.27 6.47 -26.05
N ARG A 364 -1.25 5.53 -27.00
CA ARG A 364 -0.51 4.26 -26.89
C ARG A 364 0.98 4.53 -26.70
N LYS A 365 1.57 5.42 -27.51
CA LYS A 365 2.99 5.78 -27.44
C LYS A 365 3.37 6.44 -26.11
N VAL A 366 2.52 7.34 -25.59
CA VAL A 366 2.72 7.95 -24.26
C VAL A 366 2.71 6.88 -23.18
N TRP A 367 1.75 5.95 -23.21
CA TRP A 367 1.69 4.85 -22.24
C TRP A 367 2.89 3.90 -22.37
N THR A 368 3.26 3.48 -23.59
CA THR A 368 4.39 2.57 -23.82
C THR A 368 5.70 3.17 -23.32
N THR A 369 5.94 4.46 -23.59
CA THR A 369 7.15 5.15 -23.11
C THR A 369 7.23 5.14 -21.58
N ALA A 370 6.11 5.45 -20.91
CA ALA A 370 6.04 5.45 -19.45
C ALA A 370 6.16 4.04 -18.86
N ASN A 371 5.58 3.03 -19.53
CA ASN A 371 5.73 1.63 -19.14
C ASN A 371 7.17 1.15 -19.27
N ASP A 372 7.90 1.55 -20.31
CA ASP A 372 9.31 1.21 -20.50
C ASP A 372 10.22 1.88 -19.46
N GLU A 373 9.87 3.09 -19.00
CA GLU A 373 10.53 3.74 -17.84
C GLU A 373 10.27 2.95 -16.56
N HIS A 374 9.01 2.59 -16.29
CA HIS A 374 8.62 1.78 -15.14
C HIS A 374 9.38 0.43 -15.12
N LEU A 375 9.43 -0.28 -16.25
CA LEU A 375 10.13 -1.57 -16.37
C LEU A 375 11.64 -1.45 -16.17
N ARG A 376 12.22 -0.28 -16.41
CA ARG A 376 13.64 0.03 -16.10
C ARG A 376 13.86 0.44 -14.64
N GLY A 377 12.82 0.48 -13.82
CA GLY A 377 12.89 0.88 -12.42
C GLY A 377 13.03 2.39 -12.21
N VAL A 378 12.66 3.19 -13.21
CA VAL A 378 12.59 4.64 -13.05
C VAL A 378 11.44 4.96 -12.07
N PRO A 379 11.68 5.73 -11.00
CA PRO A 379 10.63 6.12 -10.07
C PRO A 379 9.50 6.87 -10.79
N ASP A 380 8.25 6.45 -10.58
CA ASP A 380 7.07 7.14 -11.12
C ASP A 380 6.55 8.17 -10.11
N PRO A 381 6.74 9.48 -10.35
CA PRO A 381 6.33 10.53 -9.42
C PRO A 381 4.81 10.67 -9.32
N PHE A 382 4.05 10.16 -10.29
CA PHE A 382 2.58 10.18 -10.25
C PHE A 382 2.01 9.00 -9.46
N GLU A 383 2.84 8.05 -9.03
CA GLU A 383 2.43 6.91 -8.22
C GLU A 383 1.27 6.15 -8.89
N PHE A 384 1.38 5.88 -10.20
CA PHE A 384 0.42 5.01 -10.88
C PHE A 384 0.68 3.54 -10.53
N ARG A 385 -0.39 2.74 -10.51
CA ARG A 385 -0.32 1.28 -10.39
C ARG A 385 0.00 0.67 -11.75
N TRP A 386 1.20 0.12 -11.86
CA TRP A 386 1.71 -0.49 -13.10
C TRP A 386 1.51 -2.00 -13.16
N SER A 387 1.01 -2.62 -12.09
CA SER A 387 0.76 -4.05 -12.05
C SER A 387 -0.20 -4.49 -13.14
N THR A 388 0.17 -5.59 -13.79
CA THR A 388 -0.67 -6.26 -14.76
C THR A 388 -0.69 -7.75 -14.48
N ASN A 389 -1.84 -8.37 -14.67
CA ASN A 389 -1.96 -9.82 -14.73
C ASN A 389 -2.18 -10.30 -16.17
N TYR A 390 -1.97 -9.38 -17.13
CA TYR A 390 -2.16 -9.54 -18.58
C TYR A 390 -3.56 -10.06 -18.91
N CYS A 391 -3.73 -10.69 -20.06
CA CYS A 391 -5.03 -11.17 -20.53
C CYS A 391 -5.54 -12.42 -19.76
N ASN A 392 -5.38 -12.49 -18.43
CA ASN A 392 -5.66 -13.71 -17.65
C ASN A 392 -7.14 -14.03 -17.43
N VAL A 393 -8.04 -13.08 -17.73
CA VAL A 393 -9.49 -13.28 -17.57
C VAL A 393 -10.02 -14.28 -18.59
N VAL A 394 -9.29 -14.52 -19.69
CA VAL A 394 -9.71 -15.47 -20.73
C VAL A 394 -8.74 -16.65 -20.85
N ARG A 395 -8.70 -17.47 -19.78
CA ARG A 395 -7.91 -18.71 -19.70
C ARG A 395 -8.28 -19.78 -20.75
N ASP A 396 -9.49 -19.70 -21.30
CA ASP A 396 -10.05 -20.71 -22.21
C ASP A 396 -10.01 -20.28 -23.69
N ILE A 397 -9.45 -19.10 -24.03
CA ILE A 397 -9.15 -18.76 -25.42
C ILE A 397 -7.78 -19.35 -25.76
N PRO A 398 -7.71 -20.34 -26.68
CA PRO A 398 -6.42 -20.88 -27.08
C PRO A 398 -5.62 -19.84 -27.88
N PHE A 399 -4.33 -20.13 -28.05
CA PHE A 399 -3.39 -19.58 -29.03
C PHE A 399 -2.39 -18.52 -28.52
N GLN A 400 -1.21 -19.03 -28.15
CA GLN A 400 0.05 -18.33 -27.89
C GLN A 400 0.65 -17.64 -29.16
N GLU A 401 -0.10 -17.53 -30.26
CA GLU A 401 0.42 -17.10 -31.56
C GLU A 401 0.49 -15.57 -31.71
N TYR A 402 -0.43 -14.83 -31.08
CA TYR A 402 -0.47 -13.36 -31.13
C TYR A 402 -0.12 -12.75 -29.78
N ASP A 403 0.84 -11.83 -29.76
CA ASP A 403 1.30 -11.18 -28.53
C ASP A 403 0.48 -9.92 -28.21
N PHE A 404 -0.63 -10.10 -27.49
CA PHE A 404 -1.47 -8.99 -26.99
C PHE A 404 -1.06 -8.46 -25.61
N ARG A 405 0.11 -8.86 -25.07
CA ARG A 405 0.49 -8.53 -23.68
C ARG A 405 0.47 -7.04 -23.39
N ASN A 406 0.95 -6.20 -24.31
CA ASN A 406 0.94 -4.74 -24.12
C ASN A 406 -0.47 -4.15 -24.12
N ALA A 407 -1.39 -4.64 -24.96
CA ALA A 407 -2.77 -4.17 -24.97
C ALA A 407 -3.47 -4.50 -23.64
N CYS A 408 -3.26 -5.70 -23.13
CA CYS A 408 -3.80 -6.12 -21.83
C CYS A 408 -3.13 -5.40 -20.65
N ALA A 409 -1.82 -5.16 -20.70
CA ALA A 409 -1.13 -4.39 -19.67
C ALA A 409 -1.63 -2.94 -19.60
N ARG A 410 -1.90 -2.31 -20.76
CA ARG A 410 -2.49 -0.98 -20.80
C ARG A 410 -3.94 -0.97 -20.30
N HIS A 411 -4.73 -1.98 -20.64
CA HIS A 411 -6.10 -2.13 -20.12
C HIS A 411 -6.13 -2.24 -18.59
N ASP A 412 -5.26 -3.08 -18.02
CA ASP A 412 -5.08 -3.22 -16.57
C ASP A 412 -4.66 -1.90 -15.93
N PHE A 413 -3.65 -1.24 -16.49
CA PHE A 413 -3.15 0.05 -16.03
C PHE A 413 -4.28 1.09 -15.99
N LEU A 414 -5.01 1.25 -17.09
CA LEU A 414 -6.08 2.24 -17.18
C LEU A 414 -7.20 1.93 -16.19
N SER A 415 -7.62 0.67 -16.13
CA SER A 415 -8.69 0.19 -15.26
C SER A 415 -8.40 0.40 -13.76
N ARG A 416 -7.18 0.08 -13.32
CA ARG A 416 -6.77 0.20 -11.92
C ARG A 416 -6.63 1.67 -11.52
N ASN A 417 -5.90 2.45 -12.29
CA ASN A 417 -5.64 3.84 -11.97
C ASN A 417 -6.90 4.72 -12.07
N TYR A 418 -7.85 4.38 -12.95
CA TYR A 418 -9.15 5.05 -12.98
C TYR A 418 -9.91 4.83 -11.67
N ARG A 419 -9.97 3.58 -11.18
CA ARG A 419 -10.60 3.25 -9.89
C ARG A 419 -9.91 3.94 -8.73
N ASP A 420 -8.58 3.95 -8.69
CA ASP A 420 -7.83 4.61 -7.62
C ASP A 420 -8.09 6.12 -7.58
N MET A 421 -8.27 6.75 -8.75
CA MET A 421 -8.44 8.20 -8.86
C MET A 421 -9.88 8.68 -8.70
N TYR A 422 -10.85 7.86 -9.11
CA TYR A 422 -12.26 8.28 -9.22
C TYR A 422 -13.25 7.36 -8.48
N GLY A 423 -12.82 6.19 -8.01
CA GLY A 423 -13.63 5.19 -7.33
C GLY A 423 -14.32 4.20 -8.28
N GLU A 424 -14.73 3.06 -7.73
CA GLU A 424 -15.39 1.97 -8.49
C GLU A 424 -16.66 2.46 -9.20
N GLN A 425 -17.51 3.23 -8.51
CA GLN A 425 -18.77 3.70 -9.11
C GLN A 425 -18.53 4.60 -10.33
N ALA A 426 -17.55 5.52 -10.24
CA ALA A 426 -17.20 6.36 -11.37
C ALA A 426 -16.60 5.54 -12.52
N PHE A 427 -15.78 4.52 -12.21
CA PHE A 427 -15.27 3.61 -13.23
C PHE A 427 -16.41 2.92 -14.00
N LEU A 428 -17.49 2.52 -13.35
CA LEU A 428 -18.63 1.85 -14.01
C LEU A 428 -19.52 2.82 -14.80
N ASP A 429 -19.74 4.03 -14.28
CA ASP A 429 -20.75 4.96 -14.79
C ASP A 429 -20.21 5.99 -15.79
N ASP A 430 -18.97 6.44 -15.60
CA ASP A 430 -18.38 7.54 -16.38
C ASP A 430 -18.13 7.10 -17.84
N PRO A 431 -18.47 7.93 -18.84
CA PRO A 431 -18.12 7.67 -20.24
C PRO A 431 -16.63 7.38 -20.44
N ASP A 432 -15.72 7.97 -19.64
CA ASP A 432 -14.26 7.75 -19.73
C ASP A 432 -13.76 6.52 -18.94
N GLY A 433 -14.67 5.83 -18.24
CA GLY A 433 -14.40 4.68 -17.39
C GLY A 433 -14.36 3.34 -18.16
N GLN A 434 -15.06 2.33 -17.65
CA GLN A 434 -14.96 0.94 -18.07
C GLN A 434 -15.19 0.73 -19.57
N ARG A 435 -16.30 1.25 -20.11
CA ARG A 435 -16.66 1.04 -21.54
C ARG A 435 -15.62 1.65 -22.48
N HIS A 436 -15.07 2.81 -22.14
CA HIS A 436 -14.02 3.46 -22.92
C HIS A 436 -12.71 2.70 -22.83
N ILE A 437 -12.32 2.25 -21.64
CA ILE A 437 -11.10 1.46 -21.43
C ILE A 437 -11.18 0.10 -22.15
N ASP A 438 -12.33 -0.58 -22.12
CA ASP A 438 -12.57 -1.81 -22.90
C ASP A 438 -12.47 -1.54 -24.41
N THR A 439 -12.92 -0.37 -24.86
CA THR A 439 -12.79 0.06 -26.27
C THR A 439 -11.32 0.29 -26.66
N ILE A 440 -10.51 0.90 -25.78
CA ILE A 440 -9.06 1.07 -26.00
C ILE A 440 -8.37 -0.30 -26.11
N LEU A 441 -8.72 -1.27 -25.25
CA LEU A 441 -8.18 -2.64 -25.32
C LEU A 441 -8.41 -3.26 -26.69
N ARG A 442 -9.64 -3.17 -27.21
CA ARG A 442 -9.98 -3.65 -28.55
C ARG A 442 -9.10 -2.99 -29.61
N ASP A 443 -9.03 -1.66 -29.59
CA ASP A 443 -8.31 -0.89 -30.61
C ASP A 443 -6.81 -1.22 -30.60
N ASP A 444 -6.21 -1.42 -29.42
CA ASP A 444 -4.80 -1.78 -29.26
C ASP A 444 -4.50 -3.21 -29.72
N MET A 445 -5.39 -4.17 -29.48
CA MET A 445 -5.24 -5.52 -30.01
C MET A 445 -5.41 -5.55 -31.54
N LEU A 446 -6.38 -4.80 -32.08
CA LEU A 446 -6.55 -4.67 -33.53
C LEU A 446 -5.35 -3.99 -34.19
N GLU A 447 -4.73 -3.02 -33.53
CA GLU A 447 -3.47 -2.44 -34.00
C GLU A 447 -2.36 -3.49 -34.06
N THR A 448 -2.23 -4.32 -33.03
CA THR A 448 -1.21 -5.39 -32.99
C THR A 448 -1.32 -6.32 -34.20
N CYS A 449 -2.52 -6.48 -34.75
CA CYS A 449 -2.78 -7.28 -35.94
C CYS A 449 -2.45 -6.56 -37.26
N LYS A 450 -2.27 -5.24 -37.29
CA LYS A 450 -1.94 -4.50 -38.52
C LYS A 450 -0.50 -4.79 -38.93
N ASP A 451 -0.31 -5.18 -40.20
CA ASP A 451 0.95 -5.39 -40.91
C ASP A 451 1.96 -6.40 -40.32
N ARG A 452 1.73 -6.89 -39.10
CA ARG A 452 2.61 -7.79 -38.36
C ARG A 452 2.38 -9.27 -38.68
N PHE A 453 1.25 -9.61 -39.30
CA PHE A 453 0.85 -10.98 -39.63
C PHE A 453 0.29 -11.12 -41.06
N PRO A 454 1.13 -10.99 -42.10
CA PRO A 454 0.70 -11.21 -43.47
C PRO A 454 0.16 -12.64 -43.65
N GLY A 455 -1.10 -12.78 -44.09
CA GLY A 455 -1.75 -14.08 -44.30
C GLY A 455 -2.58 -14.62 -43.12
N SER A 456 -2.41 -14.10 -41.91
CA SER A 456 -3.23 -14.47 -40.73
C SER A 456 -3.89 -13.28 -40.01
N GLN A 457 -3.81 -12.08 -40.60
CA GLN A 457 -4.41 -10.86 -40.06
C GLN A 457 -5.88 -10.99 -39.64
N GLN A 458 -6.73 -11.64 -40.45
CA GLN A 458 -8.15 -11.85 -40.11
C GLN A 458 -8.32 -12.75 -38.89
N LEU A 459 -7.47 -13.78 -38.75
CA LEU A 459 -7.48 -14.66 -37.59
C LEU A 459 -7.04 -13.90 -36.33
N CYS A 460 -5.98 -13.09 -36.42
CA CYS A 460 -5.54 -12.19 -35.35
C CYS A 460 -6.67 -11.26 -34.90
N GLN A 461 -7.33 -10.58 -35.86
CA GLN A 461 -8.44 -9.66 -35.57
C GLN A 461 -9.64 -10.37 -34.94
N SER A 462 -9.96 -11.59 -35.40
CA SER A 462 -11.01 -12.42 -34.80
C SER A 462 -10.69 -12.76 -33.34
N THR A 463 -9.45 -13.15 -33.06
CA THR A 463 -8.96 -13.42 -31.69
C THR A 463 -9.01 -12.18 -30.81
N ALA A 464 -8.54 -11.03 -31.30
CA ALA A 464 -8.63 -9.74 -30.61
C ALA A 464 -10.08 -9.41 -30.21
N MET A 465 -11.02 -9.59 -31.15
CA MET A 465 -12.44 -9.36 -30.89
C MET A 465 -13.03 -10.36 -29.88
N ALA A 466 -12.55 -11.61 -29.84
CA ALA A 466 -12.96 -12.58 -28.83
C ALA A 466 -12.51 -12.16 -27.43
N TYR A 467 -11.26 -11.69 -27.27
CA TYR A 467 -10.77 -11.13 -26.01
C TYR A 467 -11.59 -9.93 -25.54
N TYR A 468 -11.81 -8.96 -26.43
CA TYR A 468 -12.62 -7.77 -26.13
C TYR A 468 -14.04 -8.15 -25.68
N LYS A 469 -14.69 -9.08 -26.38
CA LYS A 469 -16.03 -9.56 -26.01
C LYS A 469 -16.04 -10.26 -24.65
N GLY A 470 -14.99 -11.04 -24.34
CA GLY A 470 -14.84 -11.67 -23.03
C GLY A 470 -14.77 -10.65 -21.90
N VAL A 471 -13.91 -9.63 -22.05
CA VAL A 471 -13.78 -8.54 -21.08
C VAL A 471 -15.06 -7.73 -20.95
N ALA A 472 -15.65 -7.30 -22.08
CA ALA A 472 -16.89 -6.54 -22.10
C ALA A 472 -18.09 -7.32 -21.51
N ALA A 473 -18.12 -8.65 -21.66
CA ALA A 473 -19.16 -9.48 -21.06
C ALA A 473 -19.03 -9.57 -19.54
N VAL A 474 -17.80 -9.68 -19.01
CA VAL A 474 -17.55 -9.58 -17.56
C VAL A 474 -17.96 -8.20 -17.04
N SER A 475 -17.68 -7.15 -17.82
CA SER A 475 -18.08 -5.77 -17.52
C SER A 475 -19.60 -5.53 -17.55
N ALA A 476 -20.36 -6.32 -18.30
CA ALA A 476 -21.80 -6.14 -18.48
C ALA A 476 -22.68 -6.82 -17.42
N VAL A 477 -22.11 -7.62 -16.51
CA VAL A 477 -22.87 -8.27 -15.43
C VAL A 477 -23.13 -7.26 -14.30
N PRO A 478 -24.39 -6.94 -13.96
CA PRO A 478 -24.68 -6.02 -12.85
C PRO A 478 -24.20 -6.61 -11.52
N HIS A 479 -23.53 -5.79 -10.69
CA HIS A 479 -23.07 -6.19 -9.35
C HIS A 479 -24.19 -6.76 -8.45
N SER A 480 -25.46 -6.41 -8.70
CA SER A 480 -26.62 -6.98 -7.99
C SER A 480 -26.84 -8.47 -8.29
N PHE A 481 -26.42 -8.99 -9.44
CA PHE A 481 -26.57 -10.40 -9.79
C PHE A 481 -25.49 -11.32 -9.19
N ILE A 482 -24.30 -10.78 -8.90
CA ILE A 482 -23.20 -11.57 -8.32
C ILE A 482 -23.47 -11.92 -6.85
N VAL A 483 -24.14 -11.03 -6.10
CA VAL A 483 -24.52 -11.29 -4.70
C VAL A 483 -25.62 -12.36 -4.59
N ASP A 484 -26.49 -12.49 -5.60
CA ASP A 484 -27.57 -13.48 -5.61
C ASP A 484 -27.12 -14.88 -6.04
N ILE A 485 -26.10 -15.01 -6.90
CA ILE A 485 -25.53 -16.32 -7.27
C ILE A 485 -24.84 -16.99 -6.07
N PHE A 486 -24.15 -16.22 -5.23
CA PHE A 486 -23.52 -16.76 -4.00
C PHE A 486 -24.52 -17.02 -2.85
N LYS A 487 -25.73 -16.45 -2.89
CA LYS A 487 -26.82 -16.78 -1.96
C LYS A 487 -27.68 -17.96 -2.42
N GLY A 488 -27.74 -18.25 -3.72
CA GLY A 488 -28.56 -19.32 -4.29
C GLY A 488 -27.97 -20.74 -4.22
N LEU A 489 -26.65 -20.87 -4.00
CA LEU A 489 -25.95 -22.16 -4.01
C LEU A 489 -25.66 -22.76 -2.63
N GLY A 490 -26.10 -22.10 -1.55
CA GLY A 490 -25.85 -22.51 -0.16
C GLY A 490 -26.96 -23.33 0.51
N GLY A 491 -27.98 -23.78 -0.23
CA GLY A 491 -29.05 -24.62 0.30
C GLY A 491 -28.77 -26.11 0.08
N PRO A 492 -28.78 -26.97 1.12
CA PRO A 492 -28.69 -28.41 0.92
C PRO A 492 -29.92 -28.90 0.12
N PRO A 493 -29.76 -29.87 -0.80
CA PRO A 493 -30.89 -30.41 -1.55
C PRO A 493 -31.91 -31.06 -0.60
N PRO A 494 -33.21 -30.80 -0.75
CA PRO A 494 -34.23 -31.41 0.08
C PRO A 494 -34.37 -32.88 -0.34
N GLY A 495 -33.82 -33.83 0.44
CA GLY A 495 -34.09 -35.24 0.15
C GLY A 495 -33.22 -36.33 0.76
N ALA A 496 -32.13 -36.06 1.49
CA ALA A 496 -31.32 -37.14 2.05
C ALA A 496 -31.69 -37.41 3.53
N ARG A 497 -32.64 -38.34 3.75
CA ARG A 497 -32.75 -39.07 5.02
C ARG A 497 -31.70 -40.18 5.04
N ARG A 498 -30.73 -40.10 5.95
CA ARG A 498 -30.40 -41.10 6.99
C ARG A 498 -29.18 -40.66 7.77
#